data_AF-A0A0G0BSK7-F1
#
_entry.id   AF-A0A0G0BSK7-F1
#
_cell.length_a   1.000
_cell.length_b   1.000
_cell.length_c   1.000
_cell.angle_alpha   90.00
_cell.angle_beta   90.00
_cell.angle_gamma   90.00
#
_symmetry.space_group_name_H-M   'P 1'
#
loop_
_entity.id
_entity.type
_entity.pdbx_description
1 polymer ?
#
loop_
_entity_poly.entity_id
_entity_poly.type
_entity_poly.pdbx_seq_one_letter_code
_entity_poly.pdbx_strand_id
1 'polypeptide(L)'
;MESILKSEIFFFISSISVVLITVIFIIVGFYLIKIMKNFSHISETLKNTVDGAASSLEEVGNDLKESTIFKFFFGSKRKKSKK
;
A
#
# COMPACT_ATOMS: atom_id res chain seq x y z
N MET A 1 -17.33 -49.74 25.60
CA MET A 1 -16.09 -50.05 24.83
C MET A 1 -16.06 -49.33 23.49
N GLU A 2 -17.15 -49.33 22.70
CA GLU A 2 -17.18 -48.58 21.41
C GLU A 2 -16.97 -47.07 21.51
N SER A 3 -17.52 -46.41 22.53
CA SER A 3 -17.35 -44.95 22.71
C SER A 3 -15.91 -44.54 23.02
N ILE A 4 -15.17 -45.39 23.75
CA ILE A 4 -13.76 -45.18 24.09
C ILE A 4 -12.92 -45.27 22.82
N LEU A 5 -13.12 -46.33 22.02
CA LEU A 5 -12.44 -46.51 20.74
C LEU A 5 -12.72 -45.37 19.75
N LYS A 6 -13.98 -44.89 19.67
CA LYS A 6 -14.34 -43.74 18.85
C LYS A 6 -13.62 -42.46 19.28
N SER A 7 -13.49 -42.23 20.59
CA SER A 7 -12.80 -41.07 21.14
C SER A 7 -11.31 -41.08 20.83
N GLU A 8 -10.66 -42.23 20.91
CA GLU A 8 -9.23 -42.38 20.59
C GLU A 8 -8.95 -42.10 19.12
N ILE A 9 -9.80 -42.58 18.21
CA ILE A 9 -9.68 -42.32 16.78
C ILE A 9 -9.88 -40.82 16.46
N PHE A 10 -10.87 -40.17 17.08
CA PHE A 10 -11.07 -38.73 16.92
C PHE A 10 -9.88 -37.92 17.43
N PHE A 11 -9.33 -38.30 18.59
CA PHE A 11 -8.15 -37.67 19.16
C PHE A 11 -6.95 -37.78 18.20
N PHE A 12 -6.70 -38.98 17.66
CA PHE A 12 -5.63 -39.20 16.69
C PHE A 12 -5.75 -38.31 15.45
N ILE A 13 -6.93 -38.28 14.83
CA ILE A 13 -7.20 -37.45 13.64
C ILE A 13 -7.06 -35.96 13.97
N SER A 14 -7.59 -35.53 15.13
CA SER A 14 -7.49 -34.14 15.56
C SER A 14 -6.04 -33.72 15.81
N SER A 15 -5.21 -34.59 16.38
CA SER A 15 -3.81 -34.30 16.66
C SER A 15 -3.02 -34.08 15.37
N ILE A 16 -3.21 -34.93 14.36
CA ILE A 16 -2.60 -34.77 13.03
C ILE A 16 -3.11 -33.48 12.37
N SER A 17 -4.41 -33.22 12.46
CA SER A 17 -5.02 -32.01 11.89
C SER A 17 -4.43 -30.73 12.50
N VAL A 18 -4.23 -30.70 13.82
CA VAL A 18 -3.60 -29.57 14.51
C VAL A 18 -2.16 -29.38 14.04
N VAL A 19 -1.39 -30.47 13.89
CA VAL A 19 -0.01 -30.38 13.37
C VAL A 19 0.00 -29.80 11.96
N LEU A 20 -0.86 -30.30 11.06
CA LEU A 20 -0.95 -29.81 9.68
C LEU A 20 -1.37 -28.34 9.62
N ILE A 21 -2.40 -27.96 10.37
CA ILE A 21 -2.87 -26.56 10.46
C ILE A 21 -1.77 -25.66 10.99
N THR A 22 -1.01 -26.11 12.00
CA THR A 22 0.11 -25.34 12.57
C THR A 22 1.20 -25.09 11.53
N VAL A 23 1.57 -26.11 10.75
CA VAL A 23 2.54 -25.96 9.66
C VAL A 23 2.04 -24.96 8.62
N ILE A 24 0.77 -25.06 8.21
CA ILE A 24 0.16 -24.10 7.28
C ILE A 24 0.20 -22.68 7.86
N PHE A 25 -0.16 -22.51 9.13
CA PHE A 25 -0.11 -21.20 9.80
C PHE A 25 1.29 -20.61 9.83
N ILE A 26 2.32 -21.43 10.09
CA ILE A 26 3.71 -20.98 10.05
C ILE A 26 4.09 -20.51 8.65
N ILE A 27 3.73 -21.28 7.62
CA ILE A 27 4.01 -20.92 6.21
C ILE A 27 3.30 -19.60 5.87
N VAL A 28 2.00 -19.49 6.15
CA VAL A 28 1.22 -18.28 5.88
C VAL A 28 1.79 -17.07 6.63
N GLY A 29 2.12 -17.24 7.92
CA GLY A 29 2.74 -16.19 8.73
C GLY A 29 4.08 -15.71 8.16
N PHE A 30 4.93 -16.64 7.72
CA PHE A 30 6.20 -16.32 7.07
C PHE A 30 6.00 -15.48 5.80
N TYR A 31 5.05 -15.88 4.94
CA TYR A 31 4.75 -15.12 3.72
C TYR A 31 4.13 -13.76 4.01
N LEU A 32 3.23 -13.65 5.00
CA LEU A 32 2.65 -12.37 5.41
C LEU A 32 3.73 -11.38 5.85
N ILE A 33 4.67 -11.81 6.71
CA ILE A 33 5.77 -10.95 7.16
C ILE A 33 6.62 -10.50 5.97
N LYS A 34 6.93 -11.41 5.04
CA LYS A 34 7.69 -11.10 3.83
C LYS A 34 6.98 -10.07 2.94
N ILE A 35 5.66 -10.21 2.77
CA ILE A 35 4.85 -9.28 1.99
C ILE A 35 4.83 -7.91 2.66
N MET A 36 4.60 -7.83 3.98
CA MET A 36 4.59 -6.56 4.70
C MET A 36 5.91 -5.81 4.59
N LYS A 37 7.04 -6.54 4.69
CA LYS A 37 8.38 -5.94 4.52
C LYS A 37 8.55 -5.36 3.12
N ASN A 38 8.15 -6.08 2.07
CA ASN A 38 8.23 -5.58 0.70
C ASN A 38 7.26 -4.42 0.45
N PHE A 39 6.05 -4.49 1.01
CA PHE A 39 5.03 -3.46 0.87
C PHE A 39 5.50 -2.13 1.46
N SER A 40 6.22 -2.15 2.60
CA SER A 40 6.82 -0.94 3.18
C SER A 40 7.73 -0.23 2.17
N HIS A 41 8.66 -0.95 1.55
CA HIS A 41 9.56 -0.37 0.54
C HIS A 41 8.83 0.16 -0.70
N ILE A 42 7.81 -0.57 -1.17
CA ILE A 42 6.99 -0.14 -2.31
C ILE A 42 6.23 1.15 -1.96
N SER A 43 5.63 1.20 -0.77
CA SER A 43 4.86 2.37 -0.33
C SER A 43 5.72 3.62 -0.18
N GLU A 44 6.94 3.48 0.32
CA GLU A 44 7.89 4.58 0.44
C GLU A 44 8.36 5.08 -0.92
N THR A 45 8.68 4.16 -1.84
CA THR A 45 9.05 4.50 -3.22
C THR A 45 7.90 5.21 -3.96
N LEU A 46 6.68 4.71 -3.79
CA LEU A 46 5.47 5.30 -4.36
C LEU A 46 5.23 6.70 -3.81
N LYS A 47 5.35 6.88 -2.49
CA LYS A 47 5.23 8.19 -1.85
C LYS A 47 6.24 9.18 -2.43
N ASN A 48 7.52 8.81 -2.48
CA ASN A 48 8.58 9.67 -3.00
C ASN A 48 8.36 10.04 -4.48
N THR A 49 7.83 9.09 -5.27
CA THR A 49 7.51 9.32 -6.68
C THR A 49 6.33 10.27 -6.85
N VAL A 50 5.27 10.12 -6.04
CA VAL A 50 4.10 11.01 -6.06
C VAL A 50 4.48 12.41 -5.59
N ASP A 51 5.26 12.52 -4.53
CA ASP A 51 5.73 13.81 -4.00
C ASP A 51 6.61 14.53 -5.04
N GLY A 52 7.53 13.82 -5.70
CA GLY A 52 8.35 14.37 -6.78
C GLY A 52 7.54 14.74 -8.04
N ALA A 53 6.54 13.94 -8.40
CA ALA A 53 5.65 14.27 -9.51
C ALA A 53 4.82 15.53 -9.22
N ALA A 54 4.35 15.69 -7.98
CA ALA A 54 3.62 16.88 -7.56
C ALA A 54 4.49 18.14 -7.65
N SER A 55 5.76 18.07 -7.21
CA SER A 55 6.68 19.21 -7.31
C SER A 55 6.99 19.57 -8.77
N SER A 56 7.23 18.58 -9.64
CA SER A 56 7.46 18.85 -11.07
C SER A 56 6.23 19.44 -11.76
N LEU A 57 5.02 19.00 -11.40
CA LEU A 57 3.78 19.59 -11.92
C LEU A 57 3.58 21.04 -11.44
N GLU A 58 3.99 21.34 -10.21
CA GLU A 58 3.95 22.70 -9.67
C GLU A 58 4.94 23.63 -10.39
N GLU A 59 6.16 23.16 -10.66
CA GLU A 59 7.16 23.87 -11.46
C GLU A 59 6.66 24.15 -12.87
N VAL A 60 6.16 23.12 -13.58
CA VAL A 60 5.59 23.28 -14.93
C VAL A 60 4.40 24.26 -14.91
N GLY A 61 3.55 24.18 -13.88
CA GLY A 61 2.43 25.10 -13.70
C GLY A 61 2.89 26.56 -13.46
N ASN A 62 3.98 26.76 -12.73
CA ASN A 62 4.56 28.08 -12.51
C ASN A 62 5.24 28.63 -13.78
N ASP A 63 6.01 27.82 -14.49
CA ASP A 63 6.64 28.18 -15.75
C ASP A 63 5.60 28.56 -16.82
N LEU A 64 4.50 27.80 -16.90
CA LEU A 64 3.37 28.11 -17.77
C LEU A 64 2.67 29.41 -17.35
N LYS A 65 2.48 29.67 -16.06
CA LYS A 65 1.89 30.95 -15.60
C LYS A 65 2.80 32.14 -15.87
N GLU A 66 4.11 31.94 -15.83
CA GLU A 66 5.08 33.02 -16.02
C GLU A 66 5.28 33.34 -17.50
N SER A 67 5.11 32.33 -18.37
CA SER A 67 5.14 32.43 -19.83
C SER A 67 4.27 33.58 -20.38
N THR A 68 4.92 34.40 -21.22
CA THR A 68 4.30 35.53 -21.92
C THR A 68 3.13 35.10 -22.79
N ILE A 69 3.20 33.91 -23.38
CA ILE A 69 2.17 33.34 -24.25
C ILE A 69 0.93 33.01 -23.42
N PHE A 70 1.10 32.41 -22.24
CA PHE A 70 -0.03 32.05 -21.38
C PHE A 70 -0.70 33.30 -20.79
N LYS A 71 0.07 34.31 -20.36
CA LYS A 71 -0.45 35.61 -19.91
C LYS A 71 -1.17 36.37 -21.03
N PHE A 72 -0.74 36.19 -22.28
CA PHE A 72 -1.36 36.80 -23.46
C PHE A 72 -2.69 36.13 -23.83
N PHE A 73 -2.77 34.79 -23.79
CA PHE A 73 -4.01 34.05 -24.11
C PHE A 73 -5.03 34.03 -22.97
N PHE A 74 -4.61 33.92 -21.70
CA PHE A 74 -5.54 33.81 -20.56
C PHE A 74 -5.82 35.14 -19.84
N GLY A 75 -5.16 36.22 -20.23
CA GLY A 75 -5.40 37.56 -19.69
C GLY A 75 -4.94 37.70 -18.23
N SER A 76 -4.03 38.65 -18.00
CA SER A 76 -3.63 39.08 -16.66
C SER A 76 -4.88 39.37 -15.79
N LYS A 77 -5.16 38.50 -14.81
CA LYS A 77 -6.04 38.87 -13.69
C LYS A 77 -5.32 39.99 -12.93
N ARG A 78 -5.65 41.24 -13.28
CA ARG A 78 -5.27 42.46 -12.56
C ARG A 78 -5.57 42.26 -11.08
N LYS A 79 -4.52 42.10 -10.27
CA LYS A 79 -4.61 42.13 -8.82
C LYS A 79 -5.00 43.57 -8.44
N LYS A 80 -6.27 43.77 -8.11
CA LYS A 80 -6.81 45.05 -7.66
C LYS A 80 -6.09 45.43 -6.37
N SER A 81 -5.17 46.40 -6.47
CA SER A 81 -4.60 47.09 -5.32
C SER A 81 -5.75 47.68 -4.51
N LYS A 82 -5.94 47.20 -3.28
CA LYS A 82 -6.77 47.86 -2.29
C LYS A 82 -5.99 49.09 -1.82
N LYS A 83 -6.47 50.27 -2.24
CA LYS A 83 -6.30 51.51 -1.49
C LYS A 83 -7.03 51.40 -0.15
#